data_AF-A0A932GXR5-F1
#
_entry.id   AF-A0A932GXR5-F1
#
_cell.length_a   1.000
_cell.length_b   1.000
_cell.length_c   1.000
_cell.angle_alpha   90.00
_cell.angle_beta   90.00
_cell.angle_gamma   90.00
#
_symmetry.space_group_name_H-M   'P 1'
#
loop_
_entity.id
_entity.type
_entity.pdbx_description
1 polymer ?
#
loop_
_entity_poly.entity_id
_entity_poly.type
_entity_poly.pdbx_seq_one_letter_code
_entity_poly.pdbx_strand_id
1 'polypeptide(L)' 'MAFYAFYAVALIILILHFTGWLKRNNLEWLVLVLAVATFPAVVFL' A
#
# COMPACT_ATOMS: atom_id res chain seq x y z
N MET A 1 -16.94 -3.76 -1.21
CA MET A 1 -16.05 -4.65 -2.01
C MET A 1 -14.69 -4.00 -2.28
N ALA A 2 -14.65 -2.74 -2.77
CA ALA A 2 -13.40 -2.03 -3.03
C ALA A 2 -12.51 -1.81 -1.78
N PHE A 3 -13.09 -1.64 -0.59
CA PHE A 3 -12.35 -1.58 0.68
C PHE A 3 -11.49 -2.85 0.92
N TYR A 4 -12.05 -4.03 0.70
CA TYR A 4 -11.30 -5.29 0.83
C TYR A 4 -10.18 -5.40 -0.21
N ALA A 5 -10.42 -4.94 -1.43
CA ALA A 5 -9.38 -4.88 -2.46
C ALA A 5 -8.25 -3.91 -2.07
N PHE A 6 -8.57 -2.76 -1.48
CA PHE A 6 -7.58 -1.82 -0.94
C PHE A 6 -6.70 -2.49 0.12
N TYR A 7 -7.31 -3.22 1.06
CA TYR A 7 -6.56 -3.96 2.08
C TYR A 7 -5.66 -5.05 1.47
N ALA A 8 -6.14 -5.80 0.48
CA ALA A 8 -5.33 -6.81 -0.20
C ALA A 8 -4.10 -6.18 -0.87
N VAL A 9 -4.27 -5.05 -1.55
CA VAL A 9 -3.16 -4.29 -2.17
C VAL A 9 -2.20 -3.75 -1.11
N ALA A 10 -2.72 -3.18 -0.02
CA ALA A 10 -1.91 -2.70 1.09
C ALA A 10 -1.03 -3.81 1.67
N LEU A 11 -1.59 -5.01 1.85
CA LEU A 11 -0.89 -6.17 2.39
C LEU A 11 0.26 -6.61 1.46
N ILE A 12 0.01 -6.65 0.14
CA ILE A 12 1.05 -6.96 -0.86
C ILE A 12 2.17 -5.93 -0.81
N ILE A 13 1.86 -4.63 -0.78
CA ILE A 13 2.84 -3.56 -0.73
C ILE A 13 3.70 -3.66 0.55
N LEU A 14 3.08 -3.96 1.70
CA LEU A 14 3.80 -4.16 2.96
C LEU A 14 4.72 -5.38 2.91
N ILE A 15 4.26 -6.52 2.37
CA ILE A 15 5.11 -7.71 2.19
C ILE A 15 6.31 -7.37 1.30
N LEU A 16 6.07 -6.71 0.16
CA LEU A 16 7.13 -6.32 -0.76
C LEU A 16 8.10 -5.31 -0.10
N HIS A 17 7.63 -4.48 0.82
CA HIS A 17 8.46 -3.52 1.55
C HIS A 17 9.40 -4.25 2.51
N PHE A 18 8.86 -5.14 3.35
CA PHE A 18 9.66 -5.90 4.32
C PHE A 18 10.62 -6.90 3.66
N THR A 19 10.32 -7.40 2.45
CA THR A 19 11.25 -8.24 1.67
C THR A 19 12.34 -7.44 0.93
N GLY A 20 12.32 -6.11 1.05
CA GLY A 20 13.26 -5.19 0.40
C GLY A 20 13.07 -5.09 -1.12
N TRP A 21 11.99 -5.65 -1.67
CA TRP A 21 11.74 -5.65 -3.11
C TRP A 21 11.43 -4.24 -3.63
N LEU A 22 10.68 -3.42 -2.87
CA LEU A 22 10.42 -2.03 -3.26
C LEU A 22 11.71 -1.21 -3.35
N LYS A 23 12.62 -1.39 -2.38
CA LYS A 23 13.91 -0.69 -2.37
C LYS A 23 14.77 -1.04 -3.58
N ARG A 24 14.85 -2.33 -3.92
CA ARG A 24 15.60 -2.81 -5.08
C ARG A 24 15.06 -2.28 -6.41
N ASN A 25 13.75 -2.03 -6.49
CA ASN A 25 13.09 -1.51 -7.69
C ASN A 25 12.86 0.00 -7.65
N ASN A 26 13.41 0.72 -6.67
CA ASN A 26 13.21 2.17 -6.49
C ASN A 26 11.73 2.59 -6.36
N LEU A 27 10.92 1.73 -5.72
CA LEU A 27 9.47 1.91 -5.56
C LEU A 27 9.05 2.26 -4.12
N GLU A 28 9.97 2.54 -3.20
CA GLU A 28 9.63 2.83 -1.79
C GLU A 28 8.59 3.95 -1.61
N TRP A 29 8.50 4.87 -2.56
CA TRP A 29 7.47 5.90 -2.61
C TRP A 29 6.03 5.36 -2.59
N LEU A 30 5.79 4.12 -3.04
CA LEU A 30 4.48 3.47 -2.96
C LEU A 30 3.99 3.32 -1.51
N VAL A 31 4.89 3.19 -0.54
CA VAL A 31 4.53 3.14 0.88
C VAL A 31 3.95 4.48 1.34
N LEU A 32 4.54 5.59 0.89
CA LEU A 32 4.04 6.93 1.20
C LEU A 32 2.69 7.19 0.54
N VAL A 33 2.53 6.79 -0.72
CA VAL A 33 1.24 6.91 -1.43
C VAL A 33 0.18 6.05 -0.77
N LEU A 34 0.51 4.82 -0.36
CA LEU A 34 -0.39 3.96 0.38
C LEU A 34 -0.81 4.61 1.71
N ALA A 35 0.14 5.18 2.46
CA ALA A 35 -0.15 5.85 3.73
C ALA A 35 -1.12 7.03 3.54
N VAL A 36 -0.90 7.88 2.54
CA VAL A 36 -1.81 9.00 2.23
C VAL A 36 -3.16 8.50 1.73
N ALA A 37 -3.20 7.47 0.87
CA ALA A 37 -4.43 6.89 0.34
C ALA A 37 -5.27 6.17 1.42
N THR A 38 -4.67 5.78 2.53
CA THR A 38 -5.39 5.11 3.64
C THR A 38 -6.40 6.05 4.29
N PHE A 39 -6.11 7.35 4.38
CA PHE A 39 -7.04 8.33 4.97
C PHE A 39 -8.37 8.43 4.21
N PRO A 40 -8.42 8.73 2.90
CA PRO A 40 -9.67 8.73 2.16
C PRO A 40 -10.28 7.33 2.06
N ALA A 41 -9.48 6.27 2.02
CA ALA A 41 -10.02 4.91 2.01
C ALA A 41 -10.82 4.59 3.28
N VAL A 42 -10.38 5.04 4.46
CA VAL A 42 -11.13 4.82 5.72
C VAL A 42 -12.41 5.65 5.79
N VAL A 43 -12.44 6.82 5.15
CA VAL A 43 -13.60 7.74 5.20
C VAL A 43 -14.67 7.38 4.16
N PHE A 44 -14.27 6.91 2.98
CA PHE A 44 -15.17 6.82 1.82
C PHE A 44 -15.38 5.41 1.24
N LEU A 45 -14.60 4.40 1.63
CA LEU A 45 -14.71 3.02 1.11
C LEU A 45 -15.24 2.03 2.15
#